data_AF-A0A8T3PN48-F1
#
_entry.id   AF-A0A8T3PN48-F1
#
_cell.length_a   1.000
_cell.length_b   1.000
_cell.length_c   1.000
_cell.angle_alpha   90.00
_cell.angle_beta   90.00
_cell.angle_gamma   90.00
#
_symmetry.space_group_name_H-M   'P 1'
#
loop_
_entity.id
_entity.type
_entity.pdbx_description
1 polymer ?
#
loop_
_entity_poly.entity_id
_entity_poly.type
_entity_poly.pdbx_seq_one_letter_code
_entity_poly.pdbx_strand_id
1 'polypeptide(L)'
;MTDRIVDLEALNLRSAPDESTLANRIGILHLGQPVKEIGPASAVGWVEIDAEINGATKRGVVKGEIDGLPSLREPVSTAREALVAEAIKEWLRFEKGQGLEHHDPFFKFVGEMWEAIGQHLDGKDRDVPWSAATISFMVRHAGSAFPKYKNFKFAAAHARYIHDSVVQRKAGNTQAPFWGFRLHEKKPEIGDIVGRWRVTRRDFSDAESSDDFKSHTDIIVSVRPDFVLAIGGNVRQSVNITRYAKTGAGFLAPKDNVFIHMVNQA
;
A
#
# COMPACT_ATOMS: atom_id res chain seq x y z
N MET A 1 -5.91 17.22 -20.44
CA MET A 1 -5.61 17.01 -19.00
C MET A 1 -5.95 15.58 -18.67
N THR A 2 -5.01 14.84 -18.09
CA THR A 2 -5.12 13.40 -17.83
C THR A 2 -4.98 13.14 -16.33
N ASP A 3 -5.79 12.25 -15.78
CA ASP A 3 -5.66 11.81 -14.38
C ASP A 3 -4.38 11.02 -14.18
N ARG A 4 -3.59 11.42 -13.18
CA ARG A 4 -2.35 10.75 -12.79
C ARG A 4 -2.29 10.57 -11.29
N ILE A 5 -1.47 9.62 -10.87
CA ILE A 5 -1.16 9.39 -9.45
C ILE A 5 0.33 9.60 -9.24
N VAL A 6 0.74 10.32 -8.19
CA VAL A 6 2.14 10.43 -7.82
C VAL A 6 2.67 9.06 -7.41
N ASP A 7 3.76 8.64 -8.05
CA ASP A 7 4.36 7.33 -7.87
C ASP A 7 5.75 7.45 -7.22
N LEU A 8 5.93 8.38 -6.30
CA LEU A 8 7.16 8.53 -5.51
C LEU A 8 6.77 8.93 -4.09
N GLU A 9 7.54 8.52 -3.09
CA GLU A 9 7.26 8.86 -1.68
C GLU A 9 7.18 10.37 -1.45
N ALA A 10 8.01 11.13 -2.16
CA ALA A 10 7.96 12.58 -2.23
C ALA A 10 8.33 13.08 -3.63
N LEU A 11 7.54 14.01 -4.16
CA LEU A 11 7.78 14.66 -5.44
C LEU A 11 7.67 16.17 -5.27
N ASN A 12 8.72 16.90 -5.62
CA ASN A 12 8.72 18.36 -5.51
C ASN A 12 7.87 18.99 -6.63
N LEU A 13 6.80 19.70 -6.27
CA LEU A 13 6.09 20.59 -7.20
C LEU A 13 6.85 21.91 -7.28
N ARG A 14 7.16 22.35 -8.50
CA ARG A 14 7.95 23.56 -8.75
C ARG A 14 7.22 24.58 -9.60
N SER A 15 7.56 25.85 -9.45
CA SER A 15 7.05 26.95 -10.29
C SER A 15 7.72 27.01 -11.67
N ALA A 16 8.92 26.45 -11.80
CA ALA A 16 9.70 26.39 -13.04
C ALA A 16 10.48 25.06 -13.10
N PRO A 17 10.85 24.57 -14.30
CA PRO A 17 11.53 23.29 -14.47
C PRO A 17 13.03 23.38 -14.17
N ASP A 18 13.34 23.79 -12.94
CA ASP A 18 14.69 24.02 -12.43
C ASP A 18 14.85 23.42 -11.03
N GLU A 19 15.91 22.64 -10.85
CA GLU A 19 16.26 22.00 -9.57
C GLU A 19 17.30 22.77 -8.76
N SER A 20 18.03 23.71 -9.38
CA SER A 20 19.12 24.46 -8.75
C SER A 20 18.63 25.44 -7.68
N THR A 21 17.38 25.89 -7.79
CA THR A 21 16.83 26.92 -6.89
C THR A 21 15.77 26.34 -5.96
N LEU A 22 15.98 26.43 -4.65
CA LEU A 22 14.98 26.03 -3.64
C LEU A 22 13.74 26.92 -3.64
N ALA A 23 13.88 28.20 -3.98
CA ALA A 23 12.76 29.15 -4.08
C ALA A 23 11.71 28.73 -5.13
N ASN A 24 12.09 27.90 -6.11
CA ASN A 24 11.17 27.39 -7.11
C ASN A 24 10.32 26.22 -6.59
N ARG A 25 10.60 25.65 -5.41
CA ARG A 25 9.76 24.60 -4.82
C ARG A 25 8.52 25.22 -4.16
N ILE A 26 7.36 24.97 -4.75
CA ILE A 26 6.07 25.53 -4.31
C ILE A 26 5.19 24.53 -3.54
N GLY A 27 5.64 23.28 -3.45
CA GLY A 27 4.99 22.22 -2.66
C GLY A 27 5.73 20.89 -2.72
N ILE A 28 5.26 19.94 -1.93
CA ILE A 28 5.67 18.53 -1.95
C ILE A 28 4.40 17.71 -2.14
N LEU A 29 4.45 16.80 -3.10
CA LEU A 29 3.41 15.81 -3.35
C LEU A 29 3.86 14.46 -2.80
N HIS A 30 2.92 13.62 -2.41
CA HIS A 30 3.20 12.33 -1.79
C HIS A 30 2.71 11.16 -2.63
N LEU A 31 3.30 9.98 -2.40
CA LEU A 31 2.88 8.73 -3.03
C LEU A 31 1.36 8.57 -2.94
N GLY A 32 0.73 8.18 -4.05
CA GLY A 32 -0.71 8.00 -4.14
C GLY A 32 -1.53 9.27 -4.32
N GLN A 33 -0.92 10.45 -4.26
CA GLN A 33 -1.65 11.70 -4.42
C GLN A 33 -2.15 11.85 -5.87
N PRO A 34 -3.46 12.09 -6.07
CA PRO A 34 -4.00 12.35 -7.40
C PRO A 34 -3.60 13.74 -7.91
N VAL A 35 -3.28 13.82 -9.19
CA VAL A 35 -2.94 15.07 -9.91
C VAL A 35 -3.55 15.06 -11.30
N LYS A 36 -3.71 16.24 -11.90
CA LYS A 36 -4.10 16.38 -13.31
C LYS A 36 -2.87 16.75 -14.12
N GLU A 37 -2.42 15.86 -14.99
CA GLU A 37 -1.38 16.17 -15.96
C GLU A 37 -1.93 17.09 -17.05
N ILE A 38 -1.29 18.24 -17.24
CA ILE A 38 -1.62 19.20 -18.28
C ILE A 38 -0.92 18.81 -19.58
N GLY A 39 0.36 18.45 -19.50
CA GLY A 39 1.19 18.03 -20.62
C GLY A 39 2.68 18.27 -20.35
N PRO A 40 3.53 18.21 -21.39
CA PRO A 40 4.96 18.50 -21.25
C PRO A 40 5.17 19.97 -20.84
N ALA A 41 6.10 20.21 -19.92
CA ALA A 41 6.52 21.55 -19.55
C ALA A 41 7.52 22.14 -20.56
N SER A 42 7.98 23.39 -20.31
CA SER A 42 8.90 24.10 -21.21
C SER A 42 10.29 23.47 -21.34
N ALA A 43 10.68 22.57 -20.43
CA ALA A 43 11.95 21.85 -20.48
C ALA A 43 11.72 20.34 -20.61
N VAL A 44 12.57 19.68 -21.39
CA VAL A 44 12.54 18.23 -21.60
C VAL A 44 12.66 17.49 -20.27
N GLY A 45 11.86 16.43 -20.10
CA GLY A 45 11.84 15.63 -18.88
C GLY A 45 11.03 16.25 -17.74
N TRP A 46 10.26 17.30 -18.00
CA TRP A 46 9.36 17.93 -17.04
C TRP A 46 7.92 17.90 -17.53
N VAL A 47 7.00 17.79 -16.58
CA VAL A 47 5.56 17.66 -16.82
C VAL A 47 4.85 18.76 -16.05
N GLU A 48 3.97 19.50 -16.70
CA GLU A 48 3.09 20.48 -16.07
C GLU A 48 1.85 19.78 -15.51
N ILE A 49 1.51 20.08 -14.27
CA ILE A 49 0.41 19.46 -13.54
C ILE A 49 -0.39 20.49 -12.73
N ASP A 50 -1.66 20.18 -12.49
CA ASP A 50 -2.44 20.75 -11.38
C ASP A 50 -2.50 19.73 -10.24
N ALA A 51 -2.21 20.18 -9.02
CA ALA A 51 -2.27 19.35 -7.82
C ALA A 51 -2.90 20.11 -6.65
N GLU A 52 -3.66 19.41 -5.81
CA GLU A 52 -4.21 19.98 -4.58
C GLU A 52 -3.14 19.96 -3.48
N ILE A 53 -2.82 21.12 -2.90
CA ILE A 53 -1.89 21.25 -1.79
C ILE A 53 -2.53 22.15 -0.75
N ASN A 54 -2.70 21.63 0.48
CA ASN A 54 -3.33 22.34 1.60
C ASN A 54 -4.72 22.92 1.25
N GLY A 55 -5.54 22.15 0.53
CA GLY A 55 -6.90 22.54 0.13
C GLY A 55 -6.98 23.54 -1.03
N ALA A 56 -5.86 23.85 -1.69
CA ALA A 56 -5.83 24.73 -2.85
C ALA A 56 -5.20 24.04 -4.06
N THR A 57 -5.82 24.18 -5.23
CA THR A 57 -5.22 23.75 -6.50
C THR A 57 -4.04 24.65 -6.82
N LYS A 58 -2.87 24.05 -7.03
CA LYS A 58 -1.66 24.71 -7.51
C LYS A 58 -1.24 24.13 -8.84
N ARG A 59 -0.99 25.01 -9.80
CA ARG A 59 -0.32 24.69 -11.05
C ARG A 59 1.19 24.79 -10.89
N GLY A 60 1.90 23.82 -11.44
CA GLY A 60 3.36 23.82 -11.46
C GLY A 60 3.91 22.69 -12.31
N VAL A 61 5.19 22.42 -12.16
CA VAL A 61 5.91 21.38 -12.90
C VAL A 61 6.57 20.39 -11.96
N VAL A 62 6.65 19.15 -12.42
CA VAL A 62 7.37 18.04 -11.76
C VAL A 62 8.33 17.39 -12.75
N LYS A 63 9.41 16.78 -12.26
CA LYS A 63 10.24 15.90 -13.08
C LYS A 63 9.38 14.72 -13.54
N GLY A 64 9.41 14.39 -14.83
CA GLY A 64 8.70 13.22 -15.36
C GLY A 64 9.33 11.89 -14.94
N GLU A 65 10.64 11.90 -14.71
CA GLU A 65 11.42 10.73 -14.27
C GLU A 65 12.48 11.16 -13.24
N ILE A 66 12.69 10.35 -12.21
CA ILE A 66 13.73 10.50 -11.20
C ILE A 66 14.40 9.13 -11.01
N ASP A 67 15.73 9.07 -11.14
CA ASP A 67 16.52 7.84 -11.00
C ASP A 67 16.04 6.66 -11.86
N GLY A 68 15.61 6.93 -13.10
CA GLY A 68 15.10 5.90 -14.01
C GLY A 68 13.66 5.45 -13.72
N LEU A 69 12.97 6.12 -12.79
CA LEU A 69 11.60 5.80 -12.39
C LEU A 69 10.64 6.94 -12.78
N PRO A 70 9.52 6.62 -13.44
CA PRO A 70 8.45 7.60 -13.66
C PRO A 70 7.98 8.19 -12.34
N SER A 71 7.82 9.51 -12.29
CA SER A 71 7.29 10.19 -11.10
C SER A 71 5.76 10.10 -11.01
N LEU A 72 5.10 9.87 -12.15
CA LEU A 72 3.66 9.78 -12.28
C LEU A 72 3.23 8.44 -12.90
N ARG A 73 2.17 7.95 -12.28
CA ARG A 73 1.23 6.87 -12.54
C ARG A 73 0.06 7.03 -13.50
N GLU A 74 -0.26 6.09 -14.38
CA GLU A 74 -1.70 5.88 -14.67
C GLU A 74 -2.40 5.30 -13.41
N PRO A 75 -3.65 5.68 -13.12
CA PRO A 75 -4.45 4.95 -12.14
C PRO A 75 -4.77 3.54 -12.65
N VAL A 76 -4.87 2.57 -11.73
CA VAL A 76 -5.43 1.24 -11.98
C VAL A 76 -6.95 1.26 -11.77
N SER A 77 -7.60 0.11 -11.55
CA SER A 77 -9.05 0.08 -11.29
C SER A 77 -9.42 0.96 -10.10
N THR A 78 -10.59 1.59 -10.14
CA THR A 78 -11.08 2.48 -9.07
C THR A 78 -11.15 1.76 -7.72
N ALA A 79 -11.50 0.46 -7.72
CA ALA A 79 -11.50 -0.36 -6.52
C ALA A 79 -10.10 -0.55 -5.93
N ARG A 80 -9.08 -0.79 -6.76
CA ARG A 80 -7.69 -0.92 -6.31
C ARG A 80 -7.14 0.41 -5.82
N GLU A 81 -7.42 1.52 -6.52
CA GLU A 81 -7.01 2.86 -6.07
C GLU A 81 -7.64 3.24 -4.72
N ALA A 82 -8.90 2.88 -4.47
CA ALA A 82 -9.53 3.15 -3.19
C ALA A 82 -8.87 2.40 -2.02
N LEU A 83 -8.48 1.14 -2.23
CA LEU A 83 -7.72 0.39 -1.22
C LEU A 83 -6.35 1.00 -0.97
N VAL A 84 -5.65 1.37 -2.04
CA VAL A 84 -4.32 2.00 -1.96
C VAL A 84 -4.40 3.36 -1.29
N ALA A 85 -5.44 4.14 -1.56
CA ALA A 85 -5.69 5.42 -0.91
C ALA A 85 -5.88 5.26 0.61
N GLU A 86 -6.61 4.24 1.09
CA GLU A 86 -6.72 3.97 2.53
C GLU A 86 -5.38 3.54 3.14
N ALA A 87 -4.58 2.72 2.44
CA ALA A 87 -3.25 2.35 2.92
C ALA A 87 -2.32 3.57 3.06
N ILE A 88 -2.31 4.45 2.05
CA ILE A 88 -1.49 5.66 2.01
C ILE A 88 -1.96 6.68 3.04
N LYS A 89 -3.28 6.83 3.22
CA LYS A 89 -3.87 7.69 4.24
C LYS A 89 -3.34 7.32 5.64
N GLU A 90 -3.32 6.04 5.99
CA GLU A 90 -2.78 5.62 7.29
C GLU A 90 -1.26 5.80 7.38
N TRP A 91 -0.51 5.59 6.29
CA TRP A 91 0.93 5.91 6.27
C TRP A 91 1.21 7.40 6.50
N LEU A 92 0.45 8.29 5.87
CA LEU A 92 0.52 9.74 6.10
C LEU A 92 0.09 10.10 7.53
N ARG A 93 -0.96 9.46 8.04
CA ARG A 93 -1.47 9.64 9.41
C ARG A 93 -0.45 9.26 10.48
N PHE A 94 0.43 8.30 10.17
CA PHE A 94 1.58 7.91 10.99
C PHE A 94 2.87 8.64 10.60
N GLU A 95 2.75 9.84 10.05
CA GLU A 95 3.87 10.72 9.68
C GLU A 95 4.92 10.02 8.81
N LYS A 96 4.45 9.20 7.86
CA LYS A 96 5.28 8.43 6.94
C LYS A 96 6.24 7.47 7.65
N GLY A 97 5.78 6.83 8.72
CA GLY A 97 6.56 5.85 9.46
C GLY A 97 7.33 6.40 10.66
N GLN A 98 7.23 7.71 10.94
CA GLN A 98 7.90 8.35 12.08
C GLN A 98 7.06 8.31 13.36
N GLY A 99 5.73 8.22 13.23
CA GLY A 99 4.83 8.12 14.38
C GLY A 99 4.86 6.72 15.00
N LEU A 100 5.39 6.60 16.22
CA LEU A 100 5.45 5.29 16.89
C LEU A 100 4.14 4.98 17.61
N GLU A 101 3.72 3.72 17.52
CA GLU A 101 2.45 3.16 18.01
C GLU A 101 2.06 3.59 19.43
N HIS A 102 3.01 3.79 20.33
CA HIS A 102 2.74 4.07 21.75
C HIS A 102 2.76 5.57 22.11
N HIS A 103 3.11 6.44 21.15
CA HIS A 103 3.10 7.89 21.35
C HIS A 103 1.73 8.49 21.01
N ASP A 104 1.41 9.62 21.65
CA ASP A 104 0.27 10.45 21.23
C ASP A 104 0.61 11.15 19.90
N PRO A 105 -0.31 11.23 18.93
CA PRO A 105 -1.68 10.70 18.95
C PRO A 105 -1.81 9.24 18.45
N PHE A 106 -0.73 8.63 17.97
CA PHE A 106 -0.74 7.38 17.20
C PHE A 106 -1.36 6.18 17.91
N PHE A 107 -1.21 6.07 19.23
CA PHE A 107 -1.81 4.96 19.97
C PHE A 107 -3.34 4.92 19.84
N LYS A 108 -3.98 6.09 19.72
CA LYS A 108 -5.42 6.20 19.49
C LYS A 108 -5.81 5.68 18.11
N PHE A 109 -4.97 5.92 17.10
CA PHE A 109 -5.19 5.43 15.74
C PHE A 109 -5.07 3.90 15.69
N VAL A 110 -4.11 3.33 16.43
CA VAL A 110 -4.05 1.86 16.61
C VAL A 110 -5.31 1.35 17.32
N GLY A 111 -5.84 2.10 18.29
CA GLY A 111 -7.12 1.77 18.95
C GLY A 111 -8.30 1.70 17.98
N GLU A 112 -8.41 2.64 17.04
CA GLU A 112 -9.44 2.59 15.98
C GLU A 112 -9.31 1.34 15.10
N MET A 113 -8.09 0.91 14.80
CA MET A 113 -7.82 -0.30 14.01
C MET A 113 -8.25 -1.57 14.75
N TRP A 114 -8.01 -1.65 16.06
CA TRP A 114 -8.48 -2.75 16.90
C TRP A 114 -10.00 -2.77 17.04
N GLU A 115 -10.62 -1.61 17.28
CA GLU A 115 -12.07 -1.49 17.42
C GLU A 115 -12.79 -1.92 16.12
N ALA A 116 -12.19 -1.64 14.96
CA ALA A 116 -12.72 -2.11 13.68
C ALA A 116 -12.78 -3.64 13.56
N ILE A 117 -12.09 -4.40 14.40
CA ILE A 117 -12.22 -5.87 14.48
C ILE A 117 -12.77 -6.34 15.83
N GLY A 118 -13.42 -5.45 16.59
CA GLY A 118 -14.09 -5.74 17.84
C GLY A 118 -13.15 -6.06 19.00
N GLN A 119 -11.95 -5.47 19.00
CA GLN A 119 -10.96 -5.62 20.08
C GLN A 119 -10.76 -4.28 20.80
N HIS A 120 -10.65 -4.32 22.13
CA HIS A 120 -10.44 -3.13 22.96
C HIS A 120 -8.98 -3.04 23.39
N LEU A 121 -8.09 -2.84 22.41
CA LEU A 121 -6.66 -2.65 22.58
C LEU A 121 -6.26 -1.33 21.93
N ASP A 122 -5.09 -0.80 22.27
CA ASP A 122 -4.52 0.37 21.59
C ASP A 122 -3.01 0.19 21.32
N GLY A 123 -2.33 1.25 20.90
CA GLY A 123 -0.90 1.18 20.60
C GLY A 123 0.02 1.04 21.82
N LYS A 124 -0.51 1.04 23.04
CA LYS A 124 0.22 0.81 24.29
C LYS A 124 0.21 -0.66 24.71
N ASP A 125 -0.65 -1.50 24.12
CA ASP A 125 -0.63 -2.96 24.27
C ASP A 125 0.51 -3.58 23.44
N ARG A 126 1.75 -3.23 23.76
CA ARG A 126 2.94 -3.45 22.91
C ARG A 126 3.32 -4.92 22.68
N ASP A 127 2.82 -5.82 23.50
CA ASP A 127 3.02 -7.26 23.34
C ASP A 127 2.04 -7.89 22.32
N VAL A 128 1.06 -7.12 21.85
CA VAL A 128 0.05 -7.58 20.89
C VAL A 128 0.29 -6.92 19.52
N PRO A 129 0.74 -7.66 18.50
CA PRO A 129 1.02 -7.09 17.20
C PRO A 129 -0.27 -6.70 16.46
N TRP A 130 -0.43 -5.41 16.16
CA TRP A 130 -1.63 -4.85 15.51
C TRP A 130 -1.62 -4.87 13.97
N SER A 131 -0.54 -5.36 13.36
CA SER A 131 -0.39 -5.37 11.88
C SER A 131 -1.58 -5.95 11.11
N ALA A 132 -2.24 -6.99 11.62
CA ALA A 132 -3.39 -7.60 10.94
C ALA A 132 -4.68 -6.79 11.12
N ALA A 133 -4.83 -6.11 12.26
CA ALA A 133 -5.90 -5.16 12.50
C ALA A 133 -5.79 -3.98 11.52
N THR A 134 -4.59 -3.49 11.24
CA THR A 134 -4.35 -2.43 10.24
C THR A 134 -4.81 -2.81 8.84
N ILE A 135 -4.43 -3.99 8.35
CA ILE A 135 -4.84 -4.46 7.02
C ILE A 135 -6.37 -4.61 6.98
N SER A 136 -6.96 -5.19 8.03
CA SER A 136 -8.41 -5.30 8.18
C SER A 136 -9.09 -3.93 8.16
N PHE A 137 -8.52 -2.92 8.83
CA PHE A 137 -9.01 -1.55 8.88
C PHE A 137 -8.98 -0.90 7.49
N MET A 138 -7.83 -0.91 6.80
CA MET A 138 -7.67 -0.34 5.46
C MET A 138 -8.64 -0.97 4.45
N VAL A 139 -8.75 -2.31 4.43
CA VAL A 139 -9.66 -3.03 3.55
C VAL A 139 -11.13 -2.72 3.88
N ARG A 140 -11.48 -2.61 5.18
CA ARG A 140 -12.84 -2.27 5.61
C ARG A 140 -13.24 -0.87 5.17
N HIS A 141 -12.35 0.11 5.31
CA HIS A 141 -12.61 1.47 4.88
C HIS A 141 -12.81 1.56 3.37
N ALA A 142 -11.97 0.89 2.57
CA ALA A 142 -12.17 0.76 1.13
C ALA A 142 -13.52 0.09 0.79
N GLY A 143 -13.96 -0.86 1.62
CA GLY A 143 -15.28 -1.49 1.55
C GLY A 143 -16.48 -0.56 1.69
N SER A 144 -16.29 0.66 2.19
CA SER A 144 -17.35 1.67 2.24
C SER A 144 -17.71 2.19 0.85
N ALA A 145 -16.71 2.34 -0.02
CA ALA A 145 -16.90 2.74 -1.42
C ALA A 145 -17.05 1.54 -2.37
N PHE A 146 -16.39 0.40 -2.06
CA PHE A 146 -16.36 -0.78 -2.93
C PHE A 146 -16.81 -2.04 -2.17
N PRO A 147 -18.11 -2.39 -2.22
CA PRO A 147 -18.71 -3.41 -1.37
C PRO A 147 -18.06 -4.80 -1.40
N LYS A 148 -17.34 -5.17 -2.46
CA LYS A 148 -16.64 -6.47 -2.56
C LYS A 148 -15.62 -6.66 -1.44
N TYR A 149 -14.95 -5.59 -0.99
CA TYR A 149 -14.03 -5.68 0.14
C TYR A 149 -14.70 -6.05 1.47
N LYS A 150 -16.03 -5.90 1.60
CA LYS A 150 -16.77 -6.37 2.79
C LYS A 150 -16.74 -7.89 2.95
N ASN A 151 -16.45 -8.62 1.88
CA ASN A 151 -16.28 -10.08 1.89
C ASN A 151 -14.87 -10.52 2.32
N PHE A 152 -14.00 -9.58 2.73
CA PHE A 152 -12.68 -9.92 3.27
C PHE A 152 -12.78 -10.60 4.63
N LYS A 153 -11.89 -11.56 4.90
CA LYS A 153 -11.78 -12.21 6.22
C LYS A 153 -11.08 -11.29 7.23
N PHE A 154 -11.81 -10.35 7.82
CA PHE A 154 -11.29 -9.47 8.87
C PHE A 154 -10.85 -10.28 10.10
N ALA A 155 -9.62 -10.06 10.56
CA ALA A 155 -9.05 -10.83 11.67
C ALA A 155 -7.87 -10.12 12.33
N ALA A 156 -7.62 -10.46 13.61
CA ALA A 156 -6.44 -10.05 14.37
C ALA A 156 -5.15 -10.80 14.00
N ALA A 157 -5.22 -11.77 13.06
CA ALA A 157 -4.07 -12.58 12.65
C ALA A 157 -4.00 -12.72 11.13
N HIS A 158 -2.82 -12.44 10.57
CA HIS A 158 -2.53 -12.52 9.13
C HIS A 158 -2.86 -13.88 8.51
N ALA A 159 -2.53 -14.96 9.23
CA ALA A 159 -2.78 -16.32 8.77
C ALA A 159 -4.26 -16.60 8.41
N ARG A 160 -5.21 -15.92 9.06
CA ARG A 160 -6.65 -16.12 8.82
C ARG A 160 -7.08 -15.67 7.42
N TYR A 161 -6.71 -14.47 7.00
CA TYR A 161 -7.04 -14.01 5.64
C TYR A 161 -6.07 -14.52 4.57
N ILE A 162 -4.84 -14.86 4.92
CA ILE A 162 -3.94 -15.60 4.02
C ILE A 162 -4.59 -16.93 3.64
N HIS A 163 -4.98 -17.74 4.64
CA HIS A 163 -5.64 -19.02 4.43
C HIS A 163 -6.96 -18.86 3.68
N ASP A 164 -7.81 -17.93 4.11
CA ASP A 164 -9.10 -17.66 3.44
C ASP A 164 -8.89 -17.36 1.95
N SER A 165 -7.95 -16.50 1.57
CA SER A 165 -7.71 -16.18 0.15
C SER A 165 -7.38 -17.42 -0.70
N VAL A 166 -6.71 -18.42 -0.11
CA VAL A 166 -6.37 -19.67 -0.77
C VAL A 166 -7.59 -20.57 -0.89
N VAL A 167 -8.39 -20.68 0.18
CA VAL A 167 -9.66 -21.42 0.19
C VAL A 167 -10.65 -20.84 -0.82
N GLN A 168 -10.82 -19.51 -0.84
CA GLN A 168 -11.73 -18.82 -1.74
C GLN A 168 -11.32 -19.02 -3.21
N ARG A 169 -10.02 -18.98 -3.51
CA ARG A 169 -9.51 -19.29 -4.85
C ARG A 169 -9.81 -20.74 -5.24
N LYS A 170 -9.54 -21.71 -4.37
CA LYS A 170 -9.81 -23.14 -4.63
C LYS A 170 -11.30 -23.40 -4.87
N ALA A 171 -12.17 -22.68 -4.18
CA ALA A 171 -13.62 -22.73 -4.37
C ALA A 171 -14.12 -21.96 -5.61
N GLY A 172 -13.25 -21.22 -6.32
CA GLY A 172 -13.64 -20.36 -7.43
C GLY A 172 -14.58 -19.21 -7.02
N ASN A 173 -14.54 -18.79 -5.74
CA ASN A 173 -15.45 -17.78 -5.23
C ASN A 173 -15.08 -16.38 -5.75
N THR A 174 -15.79 -15.92 -6.77
CA THR A 174 -15.60 -14.61 -7.38
C THR A 174 -16.07 -13.44 -6.52
N GLN A 175 -16.79 -13.70 -5.41
CA GLN A 175 -17.19 -12.67 -4.45
C GLN A 175 -16.09 -12.34 -3.45
N ALA A 176 -15.08 -13.21 -3.29
CA ALA A 176 -13.93 -12.94 -2.46
C ALA A 176 -13.08 -11.81 -3.06
N PRO A 177 -12.66 -10.81 -2.27
CA PRO A 177 -11.89 -9.68 -2.78
C PRO A 177 -10.43 -10.05 -3.08
N PHE A 178 -9.89 -11.13 -2.51
CA PHE A 178 -8.53 -11.57 -2.75
C PHE A 178 -8.46 -13.08 -2.93
N TRP A 179 -7.59 -13.51 -3.84
CA TRP A 179 -7.26 -14.90 -4.07
C TRP A 179 -5.77 -15.16 -3.84
N GLY A 180 -5.44 -16.25 -3.16
CA GLY A 180 -4.07 -16.62 -2.83
C GLY A 180 -3.36 -17.38 -3.96
N PHE A 181 -2.17 -16.94 -4.33
CA PHE A 181 -1.31 -17.52 -5.37
C PHE A 181 0.10 -17.81 -4.85
N ARG A 182 0.72 -18.85 -5.41
CA ARG A 182 2.17 -19.05 -5.34
C ARG A 182 2.85 -17.90 -6.07
N LEU A 183 4.05 -17.56 -5.63
CA LEU A 183 4.75 -16.35 -6.09
C LEU A 183 4.99 -16.31 -7.62
N HIS A 184 5.13 -17.47 -8.27
CA HIS A 184 5.40 -17.57 -9.71
C HIS A 184 4.14 -17.66 -10.59
N GLU A 185 2.93 -17.64 -10.01
CA GLU A 185 1.68 -17.77 -10.79
C GLU A 185 1.17 -16.42 -11.30
N LYS A 186 1.35 -15.34 -10.54
CA LYS A 186 0.83 -14.00 -10.85
C LYS A 186 1.86 -12.93 -10.51
N LYS A 187 2.08 -12.01 -11.45
CA LYS A 187 2.91 -10.82 -11.23
C LYS A 187 2.18 -9.86 -10.27
N PRO A 188 2.88 -9.19 -9.35
CA PRO A 188 2.26 -8.27 -8.42
C PRO A 188 1.76 -7.02 -9.13
N GLU A 189 0.59 -6.58 -8.72
CA GLU A 189 -0.07 -5.37 -9.18
C GLU A 189 -0.41 -4.45 -8.00
N ILE A 190 -0.67 -3.18 -8.29
CA ILE A 190 -1.12 -2.20 -7.29
C ILE A 190 -2.48 -2.65 -6.73
N GLY A 191 -2.60 -2.62 -5.40
CA GLY A 191 -3.77 -3.08 -4.67
C GLY A 191 -3.75 -4.57 -4.29
N ASP A 192 -2.75 -5.34 -4.71
CA ASP A 192 -2.54 -6.72 -4.23
C ASP A 192 -1.96 -6.71 -2.81
N ILE A 193 -1.96 -7.88 -2.15
CA ILE A 193 -1.38 -8.06 -0.82
C ILE A 193 -0.23 -9.08 -0.90
N VAL A 194 0.93 -8.75 -0.33
CA VAL A 194 2.09 -9.65 -0.25
C VAL A 194 2.23 -10.20 1.16
N GLY A 195 2.47 -11.51 1.30
CA GLY A 195 2.62 -12.17 2.59
C GLY A 195 4.00 -12.80 2.82
N ARG A 196 4.53 -12.59 4.02
CA ARG A 196 5.76 -13.23 4.53
C ARG A 196 5.52 -13.99 5.83
N TRP A 197 6.26 -15.06 6.05
CA TRP A 197 6.20 -15.80 7.31
C TRP A 197 7.07 -15.16 8.38
N ARG A 198 6.76 -15.46 9.65
CA ARG A 198 7.53 -15.05 10.82
C ARG A 198 7.77 -16.26 11.72
N VAL A 199 8.85 -16.20 12.50
CA VAL A 199 9.26 -17.23 13.49
C VAL A 199 9.65 -18.57 12.86
N THR A 200 8.69 -19.28 12.26
CA THR A 200 8.91 -20.59 11.61
C THR A 200 8.73 -20.44 10.11
N ARG A 201 9.62 -21.07 9.32
CA ARG A 201 9.52 -21.09 7.86
C ARG A 201 8.16 -21.65 7.43
N ARG A 202 7.50 -20.96 6.49
CA ARG A 202 6.28 -21.41 5.84
C ARG A 202 6.38 -21.29 4.32
N ASP A 203 5.61 -22.10 3.64
CA ASP A 203 5.36 -21.97 2.21
C ASP A 203 3.85 -21.89 1.89
N PHE A 204 3.53 -21.90 0.60
CA PHE A 204 2.14 -21.79 0.15
C PHE A 204 1.27 -22.97 0.63
N SER A 205 1.83 -24.17 0.74
CA SER A 205 1.10 -25.37 1.19
C SER A 205 0.74 -25.30 2.68
N ASP A 206 1.57 -24.68 3.51
CA ASP A 206 1.21 -24.40 4.90
C ASP A 206 -0.07 -23.53 4.98
N ALA A 207 -0.11 -22.45 4.19
CA ALA A 207 -1.28 -21.57 4.12
C ALA A 207 -2.51 -22.25 3.50
N GLU A 208 -2.32 -23.24 2.64
CA GLU A 208 -3.42 -24.09 2.16
C GLU A 208 -4.01 -24.95 3.30
N SER A 209 -3.17 -25.43 4.22
CA SER A 209 -3.56 -26.42 5.25
C SER A 209 -4.01 -25.85 6.59
N SER A 210 -3.58 -24.63 6.93
CA SER A 210 -3.77 -24.06 8.25
C SER A 210 -3.96 -22.56 8.16
N ASP A 211 -4.68 -22.01 9.14
CA ASP A 211 -4.83 -20.58 9.37
C ASP A 211 -4.20 -20.13 10.71
N ASP A 212 -3.34 -20.98 11.28
CA ASP A 212 -2.64 -20.75 12.54
C ASP A 212 -1.12 -20.80 12.38
N PHE A 213 -0.55 -19.65 12.02
CA PHE A 213 0.89 -19.45 11.95
C PHE A 213 1.24 -17.97 12.08
N LYS A 214 2.49 -17.69 12.47
CA LYS A 214 2.99 -16.32 12.56
C LYS A 214 3.38 -15.84 11.17
N SER A 215 2.80 -14.73 10.74
CA SER A 215 2.99 -14.14 9.41
C SER A 215 2.71 -12.65 9.44
N HIS A 216 2.94 -12.00 8.30
CA HIS A 216 2.70 -10.59 8.11
C HIS A 216 2.41 -10.30 6.63
N THR A 217 1.54 -9.33 6.37
CA THR A 217 1.18 -8.88 5.04
C THR A 217 1.18 -7.37 4.93
N ASP A 218 1.48 -6.88 3.73
CA ASP A 218 1.43 -5.46 3.35
C ASP A 218 0.63 -5.30 2.04
N ILE A 219 -0.05 -4.17 1.85
CA ILE A 219 -0.78 -3.81 0.61
C ILE A 219 0.18 -3.16 -0.37
N ILE A 220 0.30 -3.69 -1.59
CA ILE A 220 1.13 -3.15 -2.66
C ILE A 220 0.53 -1.82 -3.15
N VAL A 221 1.30 -0.75 -3.03
CA VAL A 221 0.89 0.61 -3.42
C VAL A 221 1.63 1.13 -4.64
N SER A 222 2.74 0.46 -5.01
CA SER A 222 3.50 0.78 -6.18
C SER A 222 4.28 -0.41 -6.73
N VAL A 223 4.42 -0.49 -8.05
CA VAL A 223 5.18 -1.53 -8.76
C VAL A 223 6.29 -0.89 -9.57
N ARG A 224 7.52 -1.32 -9.27
CA ARG A 224 8.77 -0.87 -9.93
C ARG A 224 9.34 -2.00 -10.78
N PRO A 225 10.34 -1.80 -11.64
CA PRO A 225 10.89 -2.90 -12.45
C PRO A 225 11.38 -4.10 -11.61
N ASP A 226 12.09 -3.83 -10.52
CA ASP A 226 12.84 -4.80 -9.70
C ASP A 226 12.26 -5.03 -8.29
N PHE A 227 11.24 -4.26 -7.89
CA PHE A 227 10.57 -4.39 -6.60
C PHE A 227 9.13 -3.88 -6.63
N VAL A 228 8.43 -4.06 -5.52
CA VAL A 228 7.20 -3.34 -5.20
C VAL A 228 7.37 -2.61 -3.88
N LEU A 229 6.66 -1.49 -3.72
CA LEU A 229 6.46 -0.85 -2.42
C LEU A 229 5.11 -1.29 -1.89
N ALA A 230 5.07 -1.69 -0.62
CA ALA A 230 3.85 -2.08 0.04
C ALA A 230 3.76 -1.45 1.44
N ILE A 231 2.56 -1.13 1.90
CA ILE A 231 2.29 -0.50 3.18
C ILE A 231 1.60 -1.49 4.12
N GLY A 232 2.06 -1.55 5.37
CA GLY A 232 1.38 -2.26 6.43
C GLY A 232 1.63 -1.65 7.80
N GLY A 233 0.85 -2.12 8.79
CA GLY A 233 0.93 -1.68 10.17
C GLY A 233 1.93 -2.46 11.01
N ASN A 234 2.28 -1.89 12.17
CA ASN A 234 3.30 -2.43 13.09
C ASN A 234 4.62 -2.81 12.37
N VAL A 235 4.94 -2.11 11.28
CA VAL A 235 6.24 -2.18 10.60
C VAL A 235 7.13 -1.14 11.26
N ARG A 236 8.14 -1.60 11.99
CA ARG A 236 8.97 -0.74 12.86
C ARG A 236 8.12 0.07 13.85
N GLN A 237 7.09 -0.54 14.43
CA GLN A 237 6.18 0.09 15.39
C GLN A 237 5.37 1.26 14.82
N SER A 238 5.14 1.29 13.50
CA SER A 238 4.35 2.31 12.80
C SER A 238 3.55 1.70 11.64
N VAL A 239 2.72 2.49 10.95
CA VAL A 239 2.36 2.22 9.55
C VAL A 239 3.52 2.67 8.67
N ASN A 240 4.10 1.77 7.89
CA ASN A 240 5.32 2.06 7.12
C ASN A 240 5.38 1.30 5.80
N ILE A 241 6.28 1.73 4.92
CA ILE A 241 6.57 1.11 3.64
C ILE A 241 7.59 -0.02 3.83
N THR A 242 7.32 -1.16 3.21
CA THR A 242 8.26 -2.27 3.01
C THR A 242 8.52 -2.41 1.51
N ARG A 243 9.80 -2.58 1.15
CA ARG A 243 10.22 -2.94 -0.21
C ARG A 243 10.26 -4.47 -0.34
N TYR A 244 9.57 -5.00 -1.34
CA TYR A 244 9.60 -6.43 -1.67
C TYR A 244 10.21 -6.65 -3.04
N ALA A 245 11.28 -7.45 -3.10
CA ALA A 245 12.00 -7.70 -4.35
C ALA A 245 11.16 -8.49 -5.36
N LYS A 246 11.39 -8.24 -6.64
CA LYS A 246 10.89 -9.06 -7.75
C LYS A 246 12.01 -9.89 -8.37
N THR A 247 11.62 -10.99 -9.01
CA THR A 247 12.49 -11.78 -9.88
C THR A 247 12.71 -11.05 -11.21
N GLY A 248 13.72 -11.45 -11.99
CA GLY A 248 13.93 -10.91 -13.34
C GLY A 248 12.75 -11.16 -14.30
N ALA A 249 11.91 -12.16 -14.02
CA ALA A 249 10.66 -12.41 -14.76
C ALA A 249 9.49 -11.52 -14.29
N GLY A 250 9.68 -10.70 -13.27
CA GLY A 250 8.71 -9.75 -12.75
C GLY A 250 7.72 -10.32 -11.73
N PHE A 251 7.98 -11.51 -11.17
CA PHE A 251 7.21 -12.09 -10.06
C PHE A 251 7.74 -11.63 -8.72
N LEU A 252 6.96 -11.76 -7.63
CA LEU A 252 7.49 -11.56 -6.28
C LEU A 252 8.62 -12.58 -6.02
N ALA A 253 9.75 -12.11 -5.50
CA ALA A 253 10.87 -12.98 -5.17
C ALA A 253 10.66 -13.65 -3.80
N PRO A 254 11.07 -14.92 -3.62
CA PRO A 254 11.05 -15.61 -2.33
C PRO A 254 12.21 -15.14 -1.42
N LYS A 255 12.33 -13.83 -1.24
CA LYS A 255 13.30 -13.17 -0.35
C LYS A 255 12.56 -12.63 0.88
N ASP A 256 13.27 -12.40 1.98
CA ASP A 256 12.71 -11.80 3.20
C ASP A 256 11.43 -12.51 3.69
N ASN A 257 11.45 -13.84 3.59
CA ASN A 257 10.40 -14.75 4.01
C ASN A 257 9.08 -14.64 3.22
N VAL A 258 9.06 -13.96 2.07
CA VAL A 258 7.89 -13.89 1.18
C VAL A 258 7.54 -15.27 0.67
N PHE A 259 6.26 -15.65 0.78
CA PHE A 259 5.80 -16.99 0.41
C PHE A 259 4.43 -17.04 -0.25
N ILE A 260 3.61 -15.98 -0.13
CA ILE A 260 2.29 -15.91 -0.76
C ILE A 260 2.03 -14.55 -1.42
N HIS A 261 1.32 -14.58 -2.53
CA HIS A 261 0.79 -13.44 -3.24
C HIS A 261 -0.75 -13.48 -3.23
N MET A 262 -1.40 -12.52 -2.57
CA MET A 262 -2.86 -12.40 -2.54
C MET A 262 -3.32 -11.38 -3.58
N VAL A 263 -3.83 -11.85 -4.71
CA VAL A 263 -4.21 -11.01 -5.87
C VAL A 263 -5.60 -10.45 -5.67
N ASN A 264 -5.72 -9.13 -5.82
CA ASN A 264 -6.96 -8.39 -5.70
C ASN A 264 -7.90 -8.68 -6.89
N GLN A 265 -9.12 -9.10 -6.57
CA GLN A 265 -10.18 -9.49 -7.51
C GLN A 265 -11.24 -8.39 -7.69
N ALA A 266 -11.10 -7.23 -7.05
CA ALA A 266 -12.08 -6.15 -7.08
C ALA A 266 -11.99 -5.24 -8.30
#